data_AF-A0A535HQ25-F1
#
_entry.id   AF-A0A535HQ25-F1
#
_cell.length_a   1.000
_cell.length_b   1.000
_cell.length_c   1.000
_cell.angle_alpha   90.00
_cell.angle_beta   90.00
_cell.angle_gamma   90.00
#
_symmetry.space_group_name_H-M   'P 1'
#
loop_
_entity.id
_entity.type
_entity.pdbx_description
1 polymer ?
#
loop_
_entity_poly.entity_id
_entity_poly.type
_entity_poly.pdbx_seq_one_letter_code
_entity_poly.pdbx_strand_id
1 'polypeptide(L)'
;MTILQIVAAESPFDRPALGVRAARLLGLAEAMGLLTGGVPIARLDRAAILGPVAELVRLGIGRDAALELRTTDDPDRLADLLDRLYAELEASPAPVSECRALVAVLGLDTLAALSGASPSSLRRYAAGERGVPDEVAARVHTLALIVAELAGGYNDFGIRRWFARPRSQLAGKAPAGVLRHGWNPDGAPAMRVRELAAAINSSPAT
;
A
#
# COMPACT_ATOMS: atom_id res chain seq x y z
N MET A 1 -12.08 -8.95 0.28
CA MET A 1 -12.58 -8.61 -1.06
C MET A 1 -11.79 -7.40 -1.51
N THR A 2 -10.99 -7.55 -2.57
CA THR A 2 -10.25 -6.46 -3.20
C THR A 2 -11.26 -5.52 -3.86
N ILE A 3 -11.14 -4.23 -3.58
CA ILE A 3 -11.98 -3.16 -4.13
C ILE A 3 -11.47 -2.74 -5.51
N LEU A 4 -10.18 -2.92 -5.79
CA LEU A 4 -9.58 -2.59 -7.10
C LEU A 4 -9.56 -3.81 -8.04
N GLN A 5 -10.27 -3.70 -9.16
CA GLN A 5 -10.23 -4.64 -10.29
C GLN A 5 -10.29 -3.85 -11.59
N ILE A 6 -9.29 -3.02 -11.84
CA ILE A 6 -9.27 -2.10 -13.00
C ILE A 6 -9.17 -2.91 -14.29
N VAL A 7 -10.25 -2.95 -15.08
CA VAL A 7 -10.33 -3.65 -16.37
C VAL A 7 -10.34 -2.69 -17.56
N ALA A 8 -10.53 -1.40 -17.32
CA ALA A 8 -10.55 -0.35 -18.35
C ALA A 8 -10.08 0.99 -17.78
N ALA A 9 -9.51 1.84 -18.64
CA ALA A 9 -9.17 3.22 -18.33
C ALA A 9 -9.82 4.17 -19.35
N GLU A 10 -10.27 5.33 -18.88
CA GLU A 10 -10.81 6.40 -19.71
C GLU A 10 -9.93 7.65 -19.60
N SER A 11 -10.07 8.57 -20.56
CA SER A 11 -9.35 9.84 -20.52
C SER A 11 -9.57 10.56 -19.17
N PRO A 12 -8.51 11.08 -18.51
CA PRO A 12 -7.13 11.16 -19.00
C PRO A 12 -6.24 9.95 -18.66
N PHE A 13 -6.74 8.95 -17.93
CA PHE A 13 -5.99 7.81 -17.39
C PHE A 13 -5.78 6.66 -18.38
N ASP A 14 -6.40 6.73 -19.56
CA ASP A 14 -6.07 5.90 -20.72
C ASP A 14 -4.63 6.12 -21.21
N ARG A 15 -4.01 7.26 -20.87
CA ARG A 15 -2.57 7.49 -21.02
C ARG A 15 -1.80 6.59 -20.06
N PRO A 16 -0.91 5.70 -20.54
CA PRO A 16 -0.22 4.73 -19.69
C PRO A 16 0.51 5.34 -18.48
N ALA A 17 1.17 6.49 -18.67
CA ALA A 17 1.91 7.18 -17.60
C ALA A 17 1.00 7.66 -16.46
N LEU A 18 -0.23 8.09 -16.77
CA LEU A 18 -1.22 8.53 -15.78
C LEU A 18 -1.95 7.33 -15.16
N GLY A 19 -2.33 6.35 -16.00
CA GLY A 19 -3.01 5.14 -15.55
C GLY A 19 -2.19 4.37 -14.51
N VAL A 20 -0.88 4.20 -14.75
CA VAL A 20 0.03 3.54 -13.80
C VAL A 20 0.13 4.31 -12.48
N ARG A 21 0.29 5.64 -12.51
CA ARG A 21 0.36 6.47 -11.29
C ARG A 21 -0.92 6.40 -10.47
N ALA A 22 -2.06 6.53 -11.14
CA ALA A 22 -3.36 6.45 -10.52
C ALA A 22 -3.61 5.06 -9.91
N ALA A 23 -3.28 3.97 -10.62
CA ALA A 23 -3.36 2.62 -10.09
C ALA A 23 -2.44 2.41 -8.88
N ARG A 24 -1.20 2.95 -8.90
CA ARG A 24 -0.27 2.88 -7.76
C ARG A 24 -0.78 3.62 -6.53
N LEU A 25 -1.33 4.83 -6.71
CA LEU A 25 -1.95 5.61 -5.63
C LEU A 25 -3.12 4.83 -4.99
N LEU A 26 -4.03 4.32 -5.82
CA LEU A 26 -5.17 3.55 -5.34
C LEU A 26 -4.73 2.26 -4.65
N GLY A 27 -3.78 1.52 -5.24
CA GLY A 27 -3.25 0.28 -4.68
C GLY A 27 -2.59 0.49 -3.31
N LEU A 28 -1.86 1.58 -3.13
CA LEU A 28 -1.30 1.94 -1.83
C LEU A 28 -2.40 2.27 -0.80
N ALA A 29 -3.39 3.08 -1.19
CA ALA A 29 -4.52 3.42 -0.30
C ALA A 29 -5.34 2.17 0.09
N GLU A 30 -5.51 1.22 -0.83
CA GLU A 30 -6.16 -0.07 -0.56
C GLU A 30 -5.33 -0.93 0.41
N ALA A 31 -4.02 -1.07 0.18
CA ALA A 31 -3.13 -1.85 1.04
C ALA A 31 -3.05 -1.29 2.47
N MET A 32 -3.20 0.03 2.62
CA MET A 32 -3.31 0.70 3.92
C MET A 32 -4.71 0.61 4.54
N GLY A 33 -5.68 0.02 3.84
CA GLY A 33 -7.05 -0.12 4.32
C GLY A 33 -7.82 1.20 4.40
N LEU A 34 -7.44 2.21 3.61
CA LEU A 34 -8.07 3.53 3.61
C LEU A 34 -9.28 3.61 2.68
N LEU A 35 -9.37 2.69 1.72
CA LEU A 35 -10.52 2.56 0.84
C LEU A 35 -11.50 1.56 1.47
N THR A 36 -12.30 1.96 2.46
CA THR A 36 -13.31 1.05 3.05
C THR A 36 -14.72 1.41 2.60
N GLY A 37 -15.51 0.41 2.19
CA GLY A 37 -16.95 0.56 1.96
C GLY A 37 -17.35 1.20 0.62
N GLY A 38 -16.43 1.32 -0.33
CA GLY A 38 -16.69 1.84 -1.66
C GLY A 38 -17.19 0.79 -2.66
N VAL A 39 -17.79 1.26 -3.76
CA VAL A 39 -18.09 0.44 -4.94
C VAL A 39 -16.77 -0.07 -5.53
N PRO A 40 -16.65 -1.35 -5.92
CA PRO A 40 -15.46 -1.84 -6.62
C PRO A 40 -15.08 -0.94 -7.80
N ILE A 41 -13.83 -0.51 -7.84
CA ILE A 41 -13.30 0.32 -8.91
C ILE A 41 -12.87 -0.62 -10.04
N ALA A 42 -13.78 -0.78 -11.00
CA ALA A 42 -13.54 -1.56 -12.21
C ALA A 42 -12.97 -0.73 -13.37
N ARG A 43 -13.13 0.60 -13.30
CA ARG A 43 -12.72 1.53 -14.35
C ARG A 43 -11.95 2.68 -13.76
N LEU A 44 -10.85 3.04 -14.41
CA LEU A 44 -10.01 4.16 -14.03
C LEU A 44 -10.47 5.41 -14.80
N ASP A 45 -11.33 6.20 -14.14
CA ASP A 45 -11.81 7.49 -14.59
C ASP A 45 -11.61 8.55 -13.50
N ARG A 46 -12.03 9.79 -13.75
CA ARG A 46 -11.88 10.89 -12.79
C ARG A 46 -12.68 10.65 -11.50
N ALA A 47 -13.85 10.04 -11.57
CA ALA A 47 -14.66 9.76 -10.37
C ALA A 47 -14.01 8.68 -9.51
N ALA A 48 -13.42 7.66 -10.15
CA ALA A 48 -12.66 6.59 -9.52
C ALA A 48 -11.43 7.10 -8.75
N ILE A 49 -10.90 8.28 -9.08
CA ILE A 49 -9.82 8.93 -8.34
C ILE A 49 -10.35 9.91 -7.30
N LEU A 50 -11.30 10.78 -7.66
CA LEU A 50 -11.78 11.83 -6.77
C LEU A 50 -12.47 11.28 -5.51
N GLY A 51 -13.18 10.15 -5.60
CA GLY A 51 -13.80 9.50 -4.45
C GLY A 51 -12.77 9.07 -3.40
N PRO A 52 -11.82 8.18 -3.75
CA PRO A 52 -10.68 7.81 -2.91
C PRO A 52 -9.89 9.00 -2.38
N VAL A 53 -9.56 9.98 -3.22
CA VAL A 53 -8.81 11.17 -2.77
C VAL A 53 -9.60 11.98 -1.73
N ALA A 54 -10.94 12.05 -1.84
CA ALA A 54 -11.76 12.71 -0.83
C ALA A 54 -11.77 11.95 0.52
N GLU A 55 -11.60 10.62 0.53
CA GLU A 55 -11.37 9.85 1.75
C GLU A 55 -10.02 10.21 2.38
N LEU A 56 -8.95 10.28 1.57
CA LEU A 56 -7.61 10.67 2.04
C LEU A 56 -7.61 12.07 2.65
N VAL A 57 -8.29 13.03 2.03
CA VAL A 57 -8.45 14.40 2.53
C VAL A 57 -9.15 14.45 3.89
N ARG A 58 -10.16 13.59 4.12
CA ARG A 58 -10.84 13.46 5.42
C ARG A 58 -9.92 12.94 6.52
N LEU A 59 -8.92 12.15 6.15
CA LEU A 59 -7.85 11.70 7.03
C LEU A 59 -6.71 12.72 7.18
N GLY A 60 -6.81 13.87 6.49
CA GLY A 60 -5.82 14.94 6.55
C GLY A 60 -4.67 14.79 5.56
N ILE A 61 -4.75 13.84 4.62
CA ILE A 61 -3.69 13.55 3.64
C ILE A 61 -3.98 14.31 2.35
N GLY A 62 -3.01 15.09 1.87
CA GLY A 62 -2.99 15.69 0.54
C GLY A 62 -4.10 16.66 0.16
N ARG A 63 -4.50 17.51 1.11
CA ARG A 63 -5.54 18.54 0.90
C ARG A 63 -5.26 19.45 -0.29
N ASP A 64 -4.04 19.98 -0.40
CA ASP A 64 -3.69 20.93 -1.45
C ASP A 64 -3.66 20.26 -2.83
N ALA A 65 -3.01 19.09 -2.91
CA ALA A 65 -2.94 18.32 -4.15
C ALA A 65 -4.34 17.86 -4.61
N ALA A 66 -5.21 17.47 -3.67
CA ALA A 66 -6.58 17.09 -3.95
C ALA A 66 -7.44 18.25 -4.50
N LEU A 67 -7.26 19.46 -3.97
CA LEU A 67 -7.98 20.64 -4.47
C LEU A 67 -7.61 20.93 -5.93
N GLU A 68 -6.31 20.90 -6.22
CA GLU A 68 -5.82 21.17 -7.57
C GLU A 68 -6.20 20.07 -8.55
N LEU A 69 -6.14 18.80 -8.12
CA LEU A 69 -6.54 17.63 -8.91
C LEU A 69 -7.97 17.76 -9.44
N ARG A 70 -8.88 18.38 -8.69
CA ARG A 70 -10.27 18.59 -9.10
C ARG A 70 -10.47 19.60 -10.23
N THR A 71 -9.48 20.46 -10.47
CA THR A 71 -9.63 21.64 -11.33
C THR A 71 -8.73 21.62 -12.56
N THR A 72 -7.62 20.88 -12.52
CA THR A 72 -6.72 20.75 -13.67
C THR A 72 -7.12 19.61 -14.60
N ASP A 73 -7.06 19.83 -15.91
CA ASP A 73 -7.16 18.81 -16.95
C ASP A 73 -5.83 18.60 -17.70
N ASP A 74 -4.77 19.31 -17.29
CA ASP A 74 -3.43 19.19 -17.88
C ASP A 74 -2.79 17.84 -17.48
N PRO A 75 -2.46 16.95 -18.45
CA PRO A 75 -1.88 15.64 -18.16
C PRO A 75 -0.58 15.68 -17.37
N ASP A 76 0.32 16.63 -17.64
CA ASP A 76 1.61 16.70 -16.94
C ASP A 76 1.38 17.13 -15.49
N ARG A 77 0.51 18.12 -15.30
CA ARG A 77 0.11 18.54 -13.96
C ARG A 77 -0.61 17.45 -13.17
N LEU A 78 -1.46 16.66 -13.83
CA LEU A 78 -2.11 15.50 -13.21
C LEU A 78 -1.06 14.46 -12.76
N ALA A 79 -0.02 14.22 -13.56
CA ALA A 79 1.04 13.29 -13.19
C ALA A 79 1.76 13.76 -11.91
N ASP A 80 2.15 15.03 -11.85
CA ASP A 80 2.80 15.63 -10.68
C ASP A 80 1.93 15.52 -9.42
N LEU A 81 0.63 15.78 -9.55
CA LEU A 81 -0.31 15.70 -8.42
C LEU A 81 -0.49 14.28 -7.91
N LEU A 82 -0.55 13.29 -8.80
CA LEU A 82 -0.61 11.89 -8.41
C LEU A 82 0.67 11.44 -7.71
N ASP A 83 1.83 11.85 -8.22
CA ASP A 83 3.13 11.54 -7.59
C ASP A 83 3.25 12.19 -6.21
N ARG A 84 2.78 13.44 -6.06
CA ARG A 84 2.73 14.13 -4.77
C ARG A 84 1.78 13.44 -3.79
N LEU A 85 0.56 13.08 -4.22
CA LEU A 85 -0.40 12.37 -3.38
C LEU A 85 0.14 11.00 -2.94
N TYR A 86 0.82 10.30 -3.83
CA TYR A 86 1.47 9.02 -3.51
C TYR A 86 2.54 9.20 -2.44
N ALA A 87 3.42 10.20 -2.58
CA ALA A 87 4.47 10.49 -1.60
C ALA A 87 3.91 10.92 -0.23
N GLU A 88 2.85 11.74 -0.22
CA GLU A 88 2.17 12.14 1.02
C GLU A 88 1.51 10.93 1.71
N LEU A 89 0.94 10.01 0.94
CA LEU A 89 0.36 8.78 1.46
C LEU A 89 1.44 7.82 2.02
N GLU A 90 2.55 7.67 1.30
CA GLU A 90 3.72 6.91 1.75
C GLU A 90 4.33 7.48 3.03
N ALA A 91 4.19 8.78 3.29
CA ALA A 91 4.66 9.42 4.51
C ALA A 91 3.64 9.44 5.65
N SER A 92 2.44 8.86 5.47
CA SER A 92 1.31 9.00 6.39
C SER A 92 0.82 7.66 6.97
N PRO A 93 1.46 7.13 8.03
CA PRO A 93 1.00 5.93 8.71
C PRO A 93 -0.47 6.00 9.17
N ALA A 94 -1.23 4.94 8.87
CA ALA A 94 -2.62 4.78 9.30
C ALA A 94 -2.79 3.48 10.11
N PRO A 95 -2.21 3.40 11.31
CA PRO A 95 -1.88 2.11 11.93
C PRO A 95 -3.08 1.24 12.27
N VAL A 96 -4.25 1.80 12.58
CA VAL A 96 -5.47 1.01 12.82
C VAL A 96 -5.98 0.37 11.53
N SER A 97 -6.06 1.17 10.45
CA SER A 97 -6.51 0.72 9.14
C SER A 97 -5.54 -0.26 8.50
N GLU A 98 -4.24 0.03 8.59
CA GLU A 98 -3.17 -0.84 8.09
C GLU A 98 -3.13 -2.17 8.85
N CYS A 99 -3.26 -2.16 10.18
CA CYS A 99 -3.39 -3.39 10.96
C CYS A 99 -4.56 -4.24 10.45
N ARG A 100 -5.72 -3.63 10.24
CA ARG A 100 -6.91 -4.33 9.75
C ARG A 100 -6.70 -4.93 8.35
N ALA A 101 -6.16 -4.13 7.42
CA ALA A 101 -5.89 -4.56 6.05
C ALA A 101 -4.85 -5.69 6.01
N LEU A 102 -3.74 -5.54 6.72
CA LEU A 102 -2.69 -6.54 6.76
C LEU A 102 -3.09 -7.81 7.49
N VAL A 103 -3.98 -7.76 8.49
CA VAL A 103 -4.56 -8.98 9.09
C VAL A 103 -5.36 -9.76 8.03
N ALA A 104 -6.12 -9.09 7.18
CA ALA A 104 -6.87 -9.75 6.11
C ALA A 104 -5.91 -10.38 5.08
N VAL A 105 -4.87 -9.67 4.67
CA VAL A 105 -3.93 -10.12 3.63
C VAL A 105 -2.93 -11.15 4.13
N LEU A 106 -2.27 -10.93 5.27
CA LEU A 106 -1.17 -11.77 5.77
C LEU A 106 -1.62 -12.82 6.79
N GLY A 107 -2.77 -12.60 7.43
CA GLY A 107 -3.18 -13.35 8.62
C GLY A 107 -2.46 -12.86 9.89
N LEU A 108 -3.07 -13.17 11.03
CA LEU A 108 -2.57 -12.71 12.34
C LEU A 108 -1.17 -13.23 12.67
N ASP A 109 -0.88 -14.50 12.41
CA ASP A 109 0.38 -15.12 12.83
C ASP A 109 1.57 -14.56 12.05
N THR A 110 1.42 -14.43 10.72
CA THR A 110 2.43 -13.82 9.86
C THR A 110 2.66 -12.37 10.24
N LEU A 111 1.59 -11.57 10.41
CA LEU A 111 1.73 -10.18 10.79
C LEU A 111 2.34 -10.01 12.18
N ALA A 112 2.01 -10.88 13.14
CA ALA A 112 2.63 -10.90 14.47
C ALA A 112 4.14 -11.12 14.37
N ALA A 113 4.55 -12.14 13.61
CA ALA A 113 5.97 -12.44 13.41
C ALA A 113 6.74 -11.28 12.76
N LEU A 114 6.14 -10.61 11.78
CA LEU A 114 6.76 -9.50 11.05
C LEU A 114 6.75 -8.18 11.83
N SER A 115 5.67 -7.85 12.54
CA SER A 115 5.54 -6.57 13.27
C SER A 115 6.19 -6.59 14.65
N GLY A 116 6.43 -7.78 15.22
CA GLY A 116 6.89 -7.95 16.60
C GLY A 116 5.78 -7.78 17.64
N ALA A 117 4.52 -7.64 17.23
CA ALA A 117 3.36 -7.61 18.13
C ALA A 117 2.79 -9.02 18.36
N SER A 118 2.06 -9.21 19.48
CA SER A 118 1.32 -10.46 19.70
C SER A 118 0.04 -10.51 18.83
N PRO A 119 -0.45 -11.71 18.45
CA PRO A 119 -1.73 -11.84 17.75
C PRO A 119 -2.91 -11.20 18.50
N SER A 120 -2.92 -11.29 19.83
CA SER A 120 -3.95 -10.64 20.67
C SER A 120 -3.89 -9.12 20.59
N SER A 121 -2.70 -8.52 20.56
CA SER A 121 -2.53 -7.07 20.43
C SER A 121 -2.95 -6.60 19.04
N LEU A 122 -2.55 -7.33 17.99
CA LEU A 122 -2.94 -7.01 16.60
C LEU A 122 -4.46 -7.02 16.39
N ARG A 123 -5.21 -7.96 17.01
CA ARG A 123 -6.68 -7.93 16.96
C ARG A 123 -7.23 -6.64 17.54
N ARG A 124 -6.74 -6.22 18.71
CA ARG A 124 -7.17 -4.99 19.37
C ARG A 124 -6.77 -3.74 18.59
N TYR A 125 -5.58 -3.73 17.98
CA TYR A 125 -5.12 -2.65 17.11
C TYR A 125 -6.00 -2.51 15.87
N ALA A 126 -6.28 -3.61 15.16
CA ALA A 126 -7.15 -3.63 13.98
C ALA A 126 -8.61 -3.23 14.29
N ALA A 127 -9.07 -3.54 15.51
CA ALA A 127 -10.38 -3.13 16.02
C ALA A 127 -10.42 -1.68 16.53
N GLY A 128 -9.28 -1.01 16.69
CA GLY A 128 -9.20 0.34 17.27
C GLY A 128 -9.44 0.36 18.79
N GLU A 129 -9.47 -0.79 19.45
CA GLU A 129 -9.69 -0.93 20.90
C GLU A 129 -8.44 -0.59 21.73
N ARG A 130 -7.29 -0.43 21.06
CA ARG A 130 -6.02 -0.07 21.68
C ARG A 130 -5.18 0.74 20.70
N GLY A 131 -4.53 1.79 21.19
CA GLY A 131 -3.51 2.52 20.42
C GLY A 131 -2.35 1.63 20.01
N VAL A 132 -1.88 1.79 18.78
CA VAL A 132 -0.74 1.04 18.23
C VAL A 132 0.55 1.73 18.68
N PRO A 133 1.48 1.04 19.35
CA PRO A 133 2.77 1.61 19.71
C PRO A 133 3.54 2.05 18.47
N ASP A 134 4.28 3.16 18.56
CA ASP A 134 4.96 3.78 17.41
C ASP A 134 5.87 2.82 16.65
N GLU A 135 6.65 1.99 17.35
CA GLU A 135 7.51 1.00 16.71
C GLU A 135 6.71 -0.06 15.92
N VAL A 136 5.54 -0.46 16.43
CA VAL A 136 4.65 -1.40 15.74
C VAL A 136 4.00 -0.70 14.56
N ALA A 137 3.55 0.55 14.73
CA ALA A 137 2.96 1.36 13.69
C ALA A 137 3.93 1.55 12.50
N ALA A 138 5.19 1.89 12.76
CA ALA A 138 6.20 2.08 11.72
C ALA A 138 6.50 0.78 10.94
N ARG A 139 6.56 -0.37 11.62
CA ARG A 139 6.74 -1.68 10.97
C ARG A 139 5.50 -2.09 10.17
N VAL A 140 4.30 -1.92 10.74
CA VAL A 140 3.02 -2.19 10.09
C VAL A 140 2.87 -1.34 8.83
N HIS A 141 3.17 -0.04 8.91
CA HIS A 141 3.16 0.85 7.78
C HIS A 141 4.12 0.38 6.67
N THR A 142 5.37 0.06 7.03
CA THR A 142 6.34 -0.48 6.06
C THR A 142 5.86 -1.77 5.39
N LEU A 143 5.18 -2.65 6.15
CA LEU A 143 4.58 -3.86 5.59
C LEU A 143 3.42 -3.56 4.64
N ALA A 144 2.62 -2.51 4.91
CA ALA A 144 1.59 -2.04 3.99
C ALA A 144 2.20 -1.54 2.68
N LEU A 145 3.30 -0.78 2.73
CA LEU A 145 4.04 -0.35 1.52
C LEU A 145 4.53 -1.55 0.69
N ILE A 146 5.08 -2.58 1.35
CA ILE A 146 5.52 -3.81 0.67
C ILE A 146 4.33 -4.52 0.05
N VAL A 147 3.23 -4.69 0.78
CA VAL A 147 2.02 -5.36 0.29
C VAL A 147 1.41 -4.61 -0.90
N ALA A 148 1.42 -3.28 -0.89
CA ALA A 148 0.96 -2.46 -2.01
C ALA A 148 1.74 -2.77 -3.30
N GLU A 149 3.08 -2.87 -3.22
CA GLU A 149 3.91 -3.22 -4.37
C GLU A 149 3.65 -4.67 -4.84
N LEU A 150 3.44 -5.61 -3.92
CA LEU A 150 3.19 -7.01 -4.28
C LEU A 150 1.80 -7.23 -4.89
N ALA A 151 0.80 -6.45 -4.49
CA ALA A 151 -0.58 -6.59 -4.96
C ALA A 151 -0.74 -6.36 -6.47
N GLY A 152 0.18 -5.62 -7.10
CA GLY A 152 0.21 -5.45 -8.55
C GLY A 152 0.48 -6.74 -9.34
N GLY A 153 1.16 -7.72 -8.72
CA GLY A 153 1.54 -8.98 -9.38
C GLY A 153 1.07 -10.25 -8.69
N TYR A 154 0.49 -10.16 -7.48
CA TYR A 154 0.09 -11.31 -6.68
C TYR A 154 -1.26 -11.09 -5.99
N ASN A 155 -2.00 -12.20 -5.84
CA ASN A 155 -3.12 -12.27 -4.88
C ASN A 155 -2.61 -12.50 -3.44
N ASP A 156 -3.51 -12.43 -2.45
CA ASP A 156 -3.19 -12.60 -1.03
C ASP A 156 -2.37 -13.87 -0.73
N PHE A 157 -2.69 -15.00 -1.40
CA PHE A 157 -1.93 -16.24 -1.25
C PHE A 157 -0.50 -16.10 -1.77
N GLY A 158 -0.34 -15.49 -2.96
CA GLY A 158 0.95 -15.18 -3.55
C GLY A 158 1.78 -14.26 -2.67
N ILE A 159 1.15 -13.23 -2.08
CA ILE A 159 1.79 -12.30 -1.14
C ILE A 159 2.30 -13.05 0.10
N ARG A 160 1.47 -13.88 0.75
CA ARG A 160 1.90 -14.69 1.90
C ARG A 160 3.08 -15.59 1.55
N ARG A 161 3.01 -16.26 0.39
CA ARG A 161 4.08 -17.14 -0.09
C ARG A 161 5.35 -16.36 -0.43
N TRP A 162 5.22 -15.12 -0.92
CA TRP A 162 6.36 -14.26 -1.24
C TRP A 162 7.22 -13.99 -0.02
N PHE A 163 6.60 -13.72 1.15
CA PHE A 163 7.31 -13.50 2.42
C PHE A 163 8.05 -14.74 2.93
N ALA A 164 7.55 -15.94 2.61
CA ALA A 164 8.13 -17.21 3.04
C ALA A 164 9.21 -17.75 2.07
N ARG A 165 9.29 -17.24 0.85
CA ARG A 165 10.18 -17.79 -0.19
C ARG A 165 11.59 -17.18 -0.12
N PRO A 166 12.65 -18.00 -0.01
CA PRO A 166 14.04 -17.56 -0.13
C PRO A 166 14.31 -16.74 -1.40
N ARG A 167 15.17 -15.72 -1.27
CA ARG A 167 15.56 -14.82 -2.37
C ARG A 167 17.07 -14.74 -2.46
N SER A 168 17.62 -14.87 -3.66
CA SER A 168 19.07 -14.70 -3.89
C SER A 168 19.52 -13.29 -3.54
N GLN A 169 18.69 -12.28 -3.83
CA GLN A 169 18.88 -10.88 -3.45
C GLN A 169 18.97 -10.66 -1.93
N LEU A 170 18.49 -11.62 -1.14
CA LEU A 170 18.54 -11.63 0.33
C LEU A 170 19.49 -12.71 0.87
N ALA A 171 20.52 -13.06 0.09
CA ALA A 171 21.51 -14.09 0.43
C ALA A 171 20.86 -15.44 0.80
N GLY A 172 19.83 -15.84 0.06
CA GLY A 172 19.11 -17.09 0.27
C GLY A 172 18.14 -17.08 1.46
N LYS A 173 17.92 -15.93 2.11
CA LYS A 173 16.90 -15.79 3.15
C LYS A 173 15.55 -15.42 2.56
N ALA A 174 14.48 -15.83 3.22
CA ALA A 174 13.14 -15.35 2.91
C ALA A 174 12.94 -13.94 3.48
N PRO A 175 12.09 -13.08 2.88
CA PRO A 175 11.78 -11.75 3.41
C PRO A 175 11.37 -11.78 4.89
N ALA A 176 10.52 -12.72 5.30
CA ALA A 176 10.15 -12.87 6.73
C ALA A 176 11.34 -13.24 7.62
N GLY A 177 12.32 -13.96 7.09
CA GLY A 177 13.56 -14.27 7.79
C GLY A 177 14.51 -13.07 7.91
N VAL A 178 14.38 -12.08 7.04
CA VAL A 178 15.12 -10.81 7.11
C VAL A 178 14.42 -9.82 8.05
N LEU A 179 13.10 -9.73 7.96
CA LEU A 179 12.22 -8.88 8.77
C LEU A 179 11.82 -9.56 10.10
N ARG A 180 12.79 -10.07 10.84
CA ARG A 180 12.57 -10.71 12.15
C ARG A 180 13.11 -9.86 13.30
N HIS A 181 12.67 -10.15 14.52
CA HIS A 181 13.18 -9.58 15.78
C HIS A 181 13.13 -8.04 15.88
N GLY A 182 11.96 -7.43 15.67
CA GLY A 182 11.81 -6.00 15.92
C GLY A 182 12.70 -5.12 15.04
N TRP A 183 12.93 -5.54 13.79
CA TRP A 183 13.72 -4.83 12.79
C TRP A 183 13.36 -3.34 12.69
N ASN A 184 14.34 -2.54 12.27
CA ASN A 184 14.18 -1.10 12.05
C ASN A 184 13.57 -0.84 10.67
N PRO A 185 12.40 -0.17 10.56
CA PRO A 185 11.81 0.31 9.32
C PRO A 185 12.76 1.04 8.37
N ASP A 186 13.66 1.85 8.93
CA ASP A 186 14.63 2.66 8.17
C ASP A 186 15.97 1.93 8.00
N GLY A 187 16.05 0.68 8.46
CA GLY A 187 17.25 -0.13 8.37
C GLY A 187 17.47 -0.71 6.98
N ALA A 188 18.75 -0.91 6.62
CA ALA A 188 19.14 -1.53 5.35
C ALA A 188 18.42 -2.87 5.02
N PRO A 189 18.13 -3.77 5.99
CA PRO A 189 17.36 -4.98 5.71
C PRO A 189 15.93 -4.70 5.22
N ALA A 190 15.25 -3.73 5.83
CA ALA A 190 13.90 -3.33 5.45
C ALA A 190 13.88 -2.69 4.06
N MET A 191 14.78 -1.72 3.84
CA MET A 191 14.95 -1.06 2.54
C MET A 191 15.16 -2.07 1.42
N ARG A 192 16.03 -3.07 1.63
CA ARG A 192 16.29 -4.11 0.62
C ARG A 192 15.07 -4.98 0.32
N VAL A 193 14.23 -5.26 1.31
CA VAL A 193 12.97 -5.99 1.09
C VAL A 193 11.96 -5.11 0.35
N ARG A 194 11.89 -3.82 0.64
CA ARG A 194 11.05 -2.85 -0.10
C ARG A 194 11.47 -2.73 -1.56
N GLU A 195 12.76 -2.55 -1.81
CA GLU A 195 13.35 -2.51 -3.16
C GLU A 195 13.01 -3.78 -3.95
N LEU A 196 13.12 -4.96 -3.30
CA LEU A 196 12.78 -6.23 -3.94
C LEU A 196 11.29 -6.34 -4.29
N ALA A 197 10.39 -5.79 -3.47
CA ALA A 197 8.96 -5.76 -3.76
C ALA A 197 8.67 -4.79 -4.93
N ALA A 198 9.23 -3.57 -4.89
CA ALA A 198 9.06 -2.56 -5.95
C ALA A 198 9.59 -3.02 -7.32
N ALA A 199 10.64 -3.86 -7.32
CA ALA A 199 11.19 -4.42 -8.55
C ALA A 199 10.18 -5.29 -9.34
N ILE A 200 9.13 -5.80 -8.70
CA ILE A 200 8.10 -6.64 -9.35
C ILE A 200 7.28 -5.82 -10.35
N ASN A 201 6.98 -4.57 -10.01
CA ASN A 201 6.24 -3.64 -10.87
C ASN A 201 7.14 -2.88 -11.84
N SER A 202 8.47 -2.94 -11.64
CA SER A 202 9.46 -2.20 -12.44
C SER A 202 10.00 -2.97 -13.64
N SER A 203 9.72 -4.28 -13.75
CA SER A 203 10.11 -5.04 -14.94
C SER A 203 9.13 -4.78 -16.08
N PRO A 204 9.58 -4.26 -17.24
CA PRO A 204 8.79 -4.37 -18.45
C PRO A 204 8.61 -5.87 -18.74
N ALA A 205 7.39 -6.26 -19.10
CA ALA A 205 7.18 -7.58 -19.70
C ALA A 205 8.17 -7.73 -20.86
N THR A 206 9.15 -8.61 -20.70
CA THR A 206 10.01 -9.09 -21.80
C THR A 206 9.20 -9.91 -22.78
#